data_AF-A0A7Y3JVS5-F1
#
_entry.id   AF-A0A7Y3JVS5-F1
#
_cell.length_a   1.000
_cell.length_b   1.000
_cell.length_c   1.000
_cell.angle_alpha   90.00
_cell.angle_beta   90.00
_cell.angle_gamma   90.00
#
_symmetry.space_group_name_H-M   'P 1'
#
loop_
_entity.id
_entity.type
_entity.pdbx_description
1 polymer ?
#
loop_
_entity_poly.entity_id
_entity_poly.type
_entity_poly.pdbx_seq_one_letter_code
_entity_poly.pdbx_strand_id
1 'polypeptide(L)'
;MLQTIEAIIEPSGAIRLLEEFHVNTPMRAIVTVLDFPVTKRMTPERGNAAAILQFSKDHPLPIQDRRSADEIDAGIEAERHSWD
;
A
#
# COMPACT_ATOMS: atom_id res chain seq x y z
N MET A 1 -6.94 -9.88 -25.94
CA MET A 1 -7.19 -9.72 -24.50
C MET A 1 -7.18 -8.23 -24.21
N LEU A 2 -8.22 -7.71 -23.55
CA LEU A 2 -8.27 -6.29 -23.15
C LEU A 2 -7.52 -6.16 -21.82
N GLN A 3 -6.54 -5.27 -21.77
CA GLN A 3 -5.85 -4.89 -20.53
C GLN A 3 -6.18 -3.43 -20.24
N THR A 4 -6.58 -3.15 -19.00
CA THR A 4 -6.86 -1.80 -18.54
C THR A 4 -5.65 -1.32 -17.75
N ILE A 5 -5.13 -0.15 -18.11
CA ILE A 5 -3.96 0.45 -17.47
C ILE A 5 -4.39 1.78 -16.87
N GLU A 6 -4.03 2.01 -15.61
CA GLU A 6 -4.32 3.29 -14.97
C GLU A 6 -3.26 4.35 -15.34
N ALA A 7 -3.73 5.56 -15.58
CA ALA A 7 -2.89 6.70 -15.93
C ALA A 7 -3.46 8.00 -15.37
N ILE A 8 -2.60 9.01 -15.24
CA ILE A 8 -3.00 10.39 -14.93
C ILE A 8 -2.89 11.21 -16.20
N ILE A 9 -3.92 11.99 -16.48
CA ILE A 9 -3.93 13.02 -17.52
C ILE A 9 -3.61 14.36 -16.85
N GLU A 10 -2.46 14.93 -17.18
CA GLU A 10 -2.05 16.24 -16.66
C GLU A 10 -2.83 17.38 -17.34
N PRO A 11 -2.90 18.59 -16.75
CA PRO A 11 -3.55 19.74 -17.39
C PRO A 11 -2.97 20.10 -18.77
N SER A 12 -1.72 19.70 -19.04
CA SER A 12 -1.05 19.82 -20.33
C SER A 12 -1.61 18.88 -21.41
N GLY A 13 -2.43 17.90 -21.02
CA GLY A 13 -2.86 16.79 -21.87
C GLY A 13 -1.86 15.62 -21.92
N ALA A 14 -0.74 15.70 -21.20
CA ALA A 14 0.21 14.60 -21.10
C ALA A 14 -0.41 13.43 -20.31
N ILE A 15 -0.29 12.22 -20.85
CA ILE A 15 -0.75 10.99 -20.19
C ILE A 15 0.46 10.31 -19.56
N ARG A 16 0.43 10.11 -18.25
CA ARG A 16 1.46 9.37 -17.52
C ARG A 16 0.86 8.10 -16.92
N LEU A 17 1.38 6.95 -17.34
CA LEU A 17 0.99 5.66 -16.79
C LEU A 17 1.39 5.58 -15.31
N LEU A 18 0.57 4.92 -14.49
CA LEU A 18 0.87 4.69 -13.06
C LEU A 18 1.77 3.47 -12.85
N GLU A 19 1.88 2.61 -13.84
CA GLU A 19 2.70 1.39 -13.85
C GLU A 19 3.46 1.25 -15.17
N GLU A 20 4.52 0.45 -15.16
CA GLU A 20 5.26 0.13 -16.38
C GLU A 20 4.45 -0.85 -17.24
N PHE A 21 4.06 -0.40 -18.43
CA PHE A 21 3.35 -1.23 -19.39
C PHE A 21 4.23 -1.53 -20.61
N HIS A 22 4.61 -2.80 -20.74
CA HIS A 22 5.48 -3.28 -21.83
C HIS A 22 4.64 -3.86 -22.97
N VAL A 23 4.85 -3.33 -24.18
CA VAL A 23 4.22 -3.85 -25.41
C VAL A 23 5.28 -4.50 -26.30
N ASN A 24 5.04 -5.74 -26.70
CA ASN A 24 5.97 -6.50 -27.55
C ASN A 24 5.84 -6.14 -29.04
N THR A 25 4.74 -5.50 -29.42
CA THR A 25 4.47 -5.01 -30.77
C THR A 25 3.69 -3.70 -30.69
N PRO A 26 3.72 -2.83 -31.71
CA PRO A 26 2.87 -1.65 -31.75
C PRO A 26 1.38 -2.01 -31.64
N MET A 27 0.63 -1.25 -30.83
CA MET A 27 -0.80 -1.52 -30.56
C MET A 27 -1.62 -0.23 -30.64
N ARG A 28 -2.90 -0.36 -30.99
CA ARG A 28 -3.87 0.74 -30.85
C ARG A 28 -4.45 0.72 -29.45
N ALA A 29 -4.51 1.89 -28.80
CA ALA A 29 -5.15 2.07 -27.50
C ALA A 29 -6.42 2.93 -27.63
N ILE A 30 -7.39 2.66 -26.77
CA ILE A 30 -8.56 3.51 -26.56
C ILE A 30 -8.44 4.09 -25.16
N VAL A 31 -8.57 5.41 -25.04
CA VAL A 31 -8.49 6.11 -23.75
C VAL A 31 -9.91 6.44 -23.29
N THR A 32 -10.28 5.92 -22.13
CA THR A 32 -11.53 6.28 -21.45
C THR A 32 -11.18 7.18 -20.27
N VAL A 33 -11.72 8.40 -20.28
CA VAL A 33 -11.50 9.37 -19.21
C VAL A 33 -12.58 9.17 -18.15
N LEU A 34 -12.16 8.96 -16.91
CA LEU A 34 -13.07 8.90 -15.77
C LEU A 34 -13.13 10.29 -15.13
N ASP A 35 -14.31 10.90 -15.12
CA ASP A 35 -14.55 12.22 -14.52
C ASP A 35 -14.78 12.10 -13.00
N PHE A 36 -13.75 11.65 -12.30
CA PHE A 36 -13.70 11.70 -10.84
C PHE A 36 -12.56 12.64 -10.44
N PRO A 37 -12.74 13.48 -9.41
CA PRO A 37 -11.63 14.27 -8.90
C PRO A 37 -10.54 13.30 -8.48
N VAL A 38 -9.37 13.38 -9.12
CA VAL A 38 -8.17 12.71 -8.62
C VAL A 38 -7.95 13.29 -7.25
N THR A 39 -8.39 12.58 -6.21
CA THR A 39 -8.03 12.90 -4.85
C THR A 39 -6.53 12.81 -4.88
N LYS A 40 -5.86 13.97 -4.84
CA LYS A 40 -4.41 14.10 -4.92
C LYS A 40 -3.86 12.93 -4.13
N ARG A 41 -3.23 11.94 -4.81
CA ARG A 41 -2.49 10.91 -4.09
C ARG A 41 -1.46 11.72 -3.32
N MET A 42 -1.78 12.02 -2.06
CA MET A 42 -0.78 12.37 -1.09
C MET A 42 0.12 11.14 -1.18
N THR A 43 1.26 11.28 -1.85
CA THR A 43 2.39 10.40 -1.55
C THR A 43 2.38 10.33 -0.04
N PRO A 44 2.05 9.18 0.56
CA PRO A 44 2.06 9.10 2.01
C PRO A 44 3.44 9.59 2.39
N GLU A 45 3.50 10.63 3.22
CA GLU A 45 4.78 11.12 3.70
C GLU A 45 5.55 9.90 4.19
N ARG A 46 6.83 9.81 3.82
CA ARG A 46 7.66 8.68 4.23
C ARG A 46 7.59 8.63 5.76
N GLY A 47 6.86 7.64 6.27
CA GLY A 47 6.64 7.50 7.70
C GLY A 47 7.98 7.37 8.42
N ASN A 48 8.03 7.86 9.66
CA ASN A 48 9.22 7.76 10.50
C ASN A 48 9.05 6.60 11.48
N ALA A 49 9.59 5.43 11.14
CA ALA A 49 9.55 4.25 12.01
C ALA A 49 10.15 4.52 13.40
N ALA A 50 11.20 5.36 13.49
CA ALA A 50 11.80 5.73 14.77
C ALA A 50 10.82 6.56 15.64
N ALA A 51 10.05 7.45 15.02
CA ALA A 51 9.03 8.23 15.73
C ALA A 51 7.90 7.35 16.27
N ILE A 52 7.45 6.37 15.49
CA ILE A 52 6.42 5.41 15.93
C ILE A 52 6.95 4.55 17.08
N LEU A 53 8.18 4.04 16.96
CA LEU A 53 8.82 3.26 18.03
C LEU A 53 8.99 4.06 19.31
N GLN A 54 9.33 5.35 19.19
CA GLN A 54 9.44 6.24 20.34
C GLN A 54 8.07 6.46 21.00
N PHE A 55 7.04 6.74 20.21
CA PHE A 55 5.66 6.85 20.69
C PHE A 55 5.21 5.60 21.46
N SER A 56 5.50 4.40 20.94
CA SER A 56 5.15 3.14 21.61
C SER A 56 5.86 2.94 22.96
N LYS A 57 7.09 3.47 23.11
CA LYS A 57 7.82 3.45 24.39
C LYS A 57 7.23 4.43 25.40
N ASP A 58 6.85 5.61 24.92
CA ASP A 58 6.34 6.69 25.76
C ASP A 58 4.88 6.46 26.18
N HIS A 59 4.12 5.70 25.37
CA HIS A 59 2.71 5.38 25.59
C HIS A 59 2.46 3.87 25.56
N PRO A 60 3.01 3.10 26.52
CA PRO A 60 2.84 1.67 26.50
C PRO A 60 1.42 1.30 26.95
N LEU A 61 0.86 0.21 26.41
CA LEU A 61 -0.48 -0.27 26.76
C LEU A 61 -0.60 -0.53 28.28
N PRO A 62 -1.80 -0.52 28.86
CA PRO A 62 -1.99 -1.01 30.23
C PRO A 62 -1.50 -2.45 30.39
N ILE A 63 -1.01 -2.82 31.59
CA ILE A 63 -0.37 -4.12 31.82
C ILE A 63 -1.31 -5.29 31.46
N GLN A 64 -2.59 -5.16 31.77
CA GLN A 64 -3.60 -6.19 31.48
C GLN A 64 -3.82 -6.45 29.99
N ASP A 65 -3.43 -5.50 29.13
CA ASP A 65 -3.57 -5.60 27.67
C ASP A 65 -2.25 -6.00 27.00
N ARG A 66 -1.17 -6.18 27.77
CA ARG A 66 0.13 -6.63 27.27
C ARG A 66 0.22 -8.14 27.35
N ARG A 67 0.57 -8.77 26.22
CA ARG A 67 1.01 -10.16 26.21
C ARG A 67 2.44 -10.26 26.71
N SER A 68 2.74 -11.33 27.45
CA SER A 68 4.10 -11.76 27.76
C SER A 68 4.80 -12.28 26.50
N ALA A 69 6.14 -12.42 26.58
CA ALA A 69 6.92 -12.99 25.48
C ALA A 69 6.46 -14.41 25.16
N ASP A 70 6.26 -15.25 26.19
CA ASP A 70 5.82 -16.63 26.03
C ASP A 70 4.44 -16.74 25.36
N GLU A 71 3.50 -15.84 25.67
CA GLU A 71 2.17 -15.80 25.03
C GLU A 71 2.25 -15.35 23.57
N ILE A 72 3.19 -14.47 23.22
CA ILE A 72 3.43 -14.05 21.84
C ILE A 72 3.98 -15.23 21.05
N ASP A 73 5.01 -15.92 21.57
CA ASP A 73 5.64 -17.05 20.91
C ASP A 73 4.66 -18.22 20.73
N ALA A 74 3.87 -18.54 21.76
CA ALA A 74 2.81 -19.55 21.67
C ALA A 74 1.76 -19.22 20.60
N GLY A 75 1.37 -17.94 20.47
CA GLY A 75 0.44 -17.49 19.43
C GLY A 75 1.01 -17.63 18.02
N ILE A 76 2.28 -17.25 17.82
CA ILE A 76 2.98 -17.39 16.54
C ILE A 76 3.07 -18.86 16.13
N GLU A 77 3.42 -19.74 17.07
CA GLU A 77 3.56 -21.17 16.77
C GLU A 77 2.20 -21.82 16.45
N ALA A 78 1.14 -21.46 17.18
CA ALA A 78 -0.21 -21.91 16.90
C ALA A 78 -0.70 -21.47 15.51
N GLU A 79 -0.42 -20.22 15.10
CA GLU A 79 -0.75 -19.75 13.75
C GLU A 79 0.08 -20.47 12.68
N ARG A 80 1.38 -20.75 12.91
CA ARG A 80 2.19 -21.49 11.93
C ARG A 80 1.65 -22.89 11.68
N HIS A 81 1.32 -23.61 12.74
CA HIS A 81 0.76 -24.95 12.65
C HIS A 81 -0.63 -25.01 12.03
N SER A 82 -1.38 -23.90 11.98
CA SER A 82 -2.71 -23.89 11.37
C SER A 82 -2.68 -23.80 9.83
N TRP A 83 -1.50 -23.62 9.23
CA TRP A 83 -1.32 -23.53 7.78
C TRP A 83 -0.73 -24.82 7.16
N ASP A 84 -0.32 -25.77 8.01
CA ASP A 84 0.11 -27.13 7.66
C ASP A 84 -1.08 -28.10 7.65
#